data_AF-A0A959RK67-F1
#
_entry.id   AF-A0A959RK67-F1
#
_cell.length_a   1.000
_cell.length_b   1.000
_cell.length_c   1.000
_cell.angle_alpha   90.00
_cell.angle_beta   90.00
_cell.angle_gamma   90.00
#
_symmetry.space_group_name_H-M   'P 1'
#
loop_
_entity.id
_entity.type
_entity.pdbx_description
1 polymer ?
#
loop_
_entity_poly.entity_id
_entity_poly.type
_entity_poly.pdbx_seq_one_letter_code
_entity_poly.pdbx_strand_id
1 'polypeptide(L)'
;MRKFLLTGVFQMILIVAFCQAATHISVSTDKQKILIGEPFLLTIEWQVPLQSKLSFTLPDSIEHFEILDKLPVDSLAGKAGKTIVQKYKLTSFDSG
;
A
#
# COMPACT_ATOMS: atom_id res chain seq x y z
N MET A 1 12.50 32.23 33.07
CA MET A 1 11.28 31.43 32.89
C MET A 1 10.73 31.41 31.46
N ARG A 2 10.51 32.56 30.78
CA ARG A 2 9.91 32.60 29.43
C ARG A 2 10.61 31.75 28.36
N LYS A 3 11.96 31.72 28.36
CA LYS A 3 12.74 30.92 27.40
C LYS A 3 12.58 29.42 27.60
N PHE A 4 12.57 28.94 28.86
CA PHE A 4 12.36 27.52 29.20
C PHE A 4 10.94 27.04 28.86
N LEU A 5 9.94 27.91 28.97
CA LEU A 5 8.57 27.62 28.54
C LEU A 5 8.50 27.40 27.02
N LEU A 6 9.15 28.26 26.24
CA LEU A 6 9.19 28.17 24.78
C LEU A 6 9.90 26.90 24.30
N THR A 7 11.02 26.52 24.92
CA THR A 7 11.71 25.26 24.56
C THR A 7 10.87 24.03 24.88
N GLY A 8 10.16 24.04 26.02
CA GLY A 8 9.28 22.92 26.39
C GLY A 8 8.11 22.73 25.41
N VAL A 9 7.48 23.83 24.99
CA VAL A 9 6.40 23.78 23.99
C VAL A 9 6.93 23.29 22.63
N PHE A 10 8.10 23.75 22.21
CA PHE A 10 8.74 23.30 20.97
C PHE A 10 9.06 21.80 20.98
N GLN A 11 9.57 21.27 22.09
CA GLN A 11 9.81 19.83 22.25
C GLN A 11 8.52 19.01 22.24
N MET A 12 7.45 19.51 22.85
CA MET A 12 6.14 18.83 22.85
C MET A 12 5.53 18.76 21.44
N ILE A 13 5.69 19.81 20.63
CA ILE A 13 5.23 19.83 19.23
C ILE A 13 6.02 18.82 18.39
N LEU A 14 7.33 18.70 18.60
CA LEU A 14 8.15 17.73 17.88
C LEU A 14 7.72 16.29 18.16
N ILE A 15 7.37 15.93 19.39
CA ILE A 15 6.94 14.56 19.74
C ILE A 15 5.64 14.18 19.03
N VAL A 16 4.69 15.10 18.91
CA VAL A 16 3.40 14.85 18.23
C VAL A 16 3.60 14.64 16.73
N ALA A 17 4.57 15.33 16.11
CA ALA A 17 4.87 15.21 14.68
C ALA A 17 5.38 13.82 14.27
N PHE A 18 6.05 13.09 15.19
CA PHE A 18 6.54 11.72 14.94
C PHE A 18 5.50 10.64 15.25
N CYS A 19 4.34 10.98 15.83
CA CYS A 19 3.25 10.04 16.13
C CYS A 19 2.22 9.99 14.99
N GLN A 20 2.67 9.91 13.73
CA GLN A 20 1.76 9.69 12.62
C GLN A 20 1.55 8.18 12.45
N ALA A 21 0.28 7.77 12.35
CA ALA A 21 -0.09 6.38 12.17
C ALA A 21 0.58 5.81 10.91
N ALA A 22 1.42 4.77 11.09
CA ALA A 22 2.17 4.17 10.01
C ALA A 22 1.23 3.52 8.99
N THR A 23 1.44 3.83 7.71
CA THR A 23 0.81 3.11 6.60
C THR A 23 1.69 1.91 6.27
N HIS A 24 1.10 0.71 6.29
CA HIS A 24 1.80 -0.52 5.93
C HIS A 24 1.33 -1.00 4.56
N ILE A 25 2.26 -1.32 3.68
CA ILE A 25 1.98 -1.83 2.33
C ILE A 25 2.65 -3.19 2.20
N SER A 26 1.87 -4.19 1.82
CA SER A 26 2.35 -5.53 1.51
C SER A 26 2.01 -5.90 0.08
N VAL A 27 2.94 -6.56 -0.60
CA VAL A 27 2.78 -7.05 -1.97
C VAL A 27 3.13 -8.53 -1.97
N SER A 28 2.26 -9.36 -2.51
CA SER A 28 2.48 -10.80 -2.59
C SER A 28 1.98 -11.38 -3.91
N THR A 29 2.55 -12.52 -4.29
CA THR A 29 2.11 -13.33 -5.42
C THR A 29 1.62 -14.69 -4.92
N ASP A 30 0.66 -15.29 -5.63
CA ASP A 30 0.22 -16.66 -5.34
C ASP A 30 1.22 -17.73 -5.82
N LYS A 31 2.14 -17.37 -6.71
CA LYS A 31 3.21 -18.25 -7.21
C LYS A 31 4.58 -17.86 -6.65
N GLN A 32 5.38 -18.88 -6.35
CA GLN A 32 6.80 -18.73 -5.97
C GLN A 32 7.71 -18.52 -7.19
N LYS A 33 7.32 -19.06 -8.34
CA LYS A 33 8.02 -18.89 -9.63
C LYS A 33 7.00 -18.50 -10.68
N ILE A 34 7.29 -17.44 -11.42
CA ILE A 34 6.47 -16.96 -12.52
C ILE A 34 6.99 -17.60 -13.81
N LEU A 35 6.12 -18.31 -14.53
CA LEU A 35 6.42 -18.88 -15.84
C LEU A 35 5.83 -18.01 -16.94
N ILE A 36 6.53 -17.92 -18.07
CA ILE A 36 6.09 -17.15 -19.24
C ILE A 36 4.76 -17.70 -19.75
N GLY A 37 3.78 -16.82 -19.96
CA GLY A 37 2.44 -17.15 -20.42
C GLY A 37 1.54 -17.77 -19.34
N GLU A 38 2.03 -17.96 -18.12
CA GLU A 38 1.23 -18.51 -17.02
C GLU A 38 0.59 -17.39 -16.18
N PRO A 39 -0.75 -17.37 -16.05
CA PRO A 39 -1.40 -16.41 -15.19
C PRO A 39 -1.07 -16.61 -13.71
N PHE A 40 -0.87 -15.50 -12.99
CA PHE A 40 -0.68 -15.46 -11.55
C PHE A 40 -1.43 -14.26 -10.94
N LEU A 41 -1.65 -14.32 -9.62
CA LEU A 41 -2.31 -13.26 -8.86
C LEU A 41 -1.28 -12.42 -8.12
N LEU A 42 -1.27 -11.12 -8.40
CA LEU A 42 -0.61 -10.11 -7.59
C LEU A 42 -1.63 -9.54 -6.60
N THR A 43 -1.34 -9.68 -5.31
CA THR A 43 -2.13 -9.11 -4.23
C THR A 43 -1.37 -7.93 -3.64
N ILE A 44 -2.02 -6.78 -3.57
CA ILE A 44 -1.51 -5.61 -2.88
C ILE A 44 -2.45 -5.30 -1.72
N GLU A 45 -1.89 -5.26 -0.52
CA GLU A 45 -2.60 -4.95 0.72
C GLU A 45 -2.06 -3.65 1.31
N TRP A 46 -2.96 -2.72 1.62
CA TRP A 46 -2.66 -1.49 2.33
C TRP A 46 -3.39 -1.47 3.66
N GLN A 47 -2.66 -1.18 4.73
CA GLN A 47 -3.22 -0.89 6.04
C GLN A 47 -3.02 0.61 6.27
N VAL A 48 -4.14 1.33 6.26
CA VAL A 48 -4.15 2.79 6.32
C VAL A 48 -5.03 3.30 7.47
N PRO A 49 -4.81 4.50 8.01
CA PRO A 49 -5.70 5.09 9.00
C PRO A 49 -7.11 5.31 8.42
N LEU A 50 -8.16 5.24 9.26
CA LEU A 50 -9.57 5.33 8.82
C LEU A 50 -9.91 6.58 8.01
N GLN A 51 -9.22 7.70 8.28
CA GLN A 51 -9.48 9.01 7.68
C GLN A 51 -8.70 9.23 6.38
N SER A 52 -7.85 8.29 5.99
CA SER A 52 -7.04 8.42 4.78
C SER A 52 -7.88 8.17 3.52
N LYS A 53 -7.68 9.03 2.52
CA LYS A 53 -8.17 8.79 1.15
C LYS A 53 -7.04 8.15 0.37
N LEU A 54 -7.08 6.83 0.21
CA LEU A 54 -6.13 6.10 -0.62
C LEU A 54 -6.66 6.04 -2.06
N SER A 55 -5.89 6.57 -3.00
CA SER A 55 -6.07 6.32 -4.43
C SER A 55 -4.82 5.60 -4.91
N PHE A 56 -4.95 4.33 -5.27
CA PHE A 56 -3.88 3.53 -5.86
C PHE A 56 -4.36 2.93 -7.17
N THR A 57 -3.58 3.10 -8.23
CA THR A 57 -3.82 2.51 -9.54
C THR A 57 -2.48 2.01 -10.07
N LEU A 58 -2.46 0.81 -10.63
CA LEU A 58 -1.28 0.32 -11.34
C LEU A 58 -1.07 1.17 -12.61
N PRO A 59 0.18 1.35 -13.07
CA PRO A 59 0.42 1.91 -14.38
C PRO A 59 -0.25 1.04 -15.46
N ASP A 60 -0.60 1.66 -16.59
CA ASP A 60 -1.25 0.97 -17.71
C ASP A 60 -0.36 -0.11 -18.35
N SER A 61 0.96 -0.05 -18.10
CA SER A 61 1.94 -1.00 -18.60
C SER A 61 2.97 -1.36 -17.52
N ILE A 62 3.29 -2.65 -17.42
CA ILE A 62 4.40 -3.18 -16.62
C ILE A 62 5.32 -3.91 -17.60
N GLU A 63 6.61 -3.58 -17.60
CA GLU A 63 7.58 -4.26 -18.48
C GLU A 63 7.55 -5.78 -18.26
N HIS A 64 7.50 -6.56 -19.34
CA HIS A 64 7.42 -8.03 -19.33
C HIS A 64 6.15 -8.63 -18.72
N PHE A 65 5.16 -7.83 -18.32
CA PHE A 65 3.92 -8.30 -17.72
C PHE A 65 2.69 -7.65 -18.36
N GLU A 66 1.67 -8.48 -18.59
CA GLU A 66 0.37 -8.03 -19.08
C GLU A 66 -0.66 -8.16 -17.96
N ILE A 67 -1.49 -7.12 -17.78
CA ILE A 67 -2.64 -7.15 -16.87
C ILE A 67 -3.80 -7.81 -17.61
N LEU A 68 -4.13 -9.03 -17.20
CA LEU A 68 -5.26 -9.78 -17.74
C LEU A 68 -6.58 -9.35 -17.11
N ASP A 69 -6.57 -9.05 -15.81
CA ASP A 69 -7.77 -8.67 -15.07
C ASP A 69 -7.46 -7.86 -13.80
N LYS A 70 -8.43 -7.04 -13.39
CA LYS A 70 -8.44 -6.32 -12.12
C LYS A 70 -9.66 -6.75 -11.31
N LEU A 71 -9.41 -7.46 -10.22
CA LEU A 71 -10.48 -7.92 -9.34
C LEU A 71 -11.08 -6.75 -8.55
N PRO A 72 -12.31 -6.88 -8.02
CA PRO A 72 -12.89 -5.89 -7.13
C PRO A 72 -11.98 -5.56 -5.94
N VAL A 73 -11.99 -4.31 -5.51
CA VAL A 73 -11.31 -3.89 -4.28
C VAL A 73 -12.06 -4.45 -3.10
N ASP A 74 -11.37 -5.23 -2.27
CA ASP A 74 -11.88 -5.64 -0.97
C ASP A 74 -11.40 -4.64 0.09
N SER A 75 -12.24 -4.34 1.07
CA SER A 75 -11.80 -3.54 2.21
C SER A 75 -12.47 -3.92 3.51
N LEU A 76 -11.69 -3.89 4.59
CA LEU A 76 -12.10 -4.22 5.94
C LEU A 76 -11.73 -3.05 6.85
N ALA A 77 -12.74 -2.42 7.45
CA ALA A 77 -12.53 -1.38 8.45
C ALA A 77 -12.40 -2.02 9.84
N GLY A 78 -11.25 -1.83 10.49
CA GLY A 78 -11.03 -2.17 11.89
C GLY A 78 -11.14 -0.95 12.80
N LYS A 79 -10.94 -1.15 14.11
CA LYS A 79 -11.03 -0.06 15.10
C LYS A 79 -9.88 0.97 14.98
N ALA A 80 -8.73 0.57 14.45
CA ALA A 80 -7.51 1.40 14.40
C ALA A 80 -7.10 1.80 12.97
N GLY A 81 -7.74 1.25 11.94
CA GLY A 81 -7.33 1.41 10.55
C GLY A 81 -8.24 0.64 9.60
N LYS A 82 -8.05 0.88 8.30
CA LYS A 82 -8.73 0.21 7.20
C LYS A 82 -7.69 -0.60 6.44
N THR A 83 -7.96 -1.89 6.29
CA THR A 83 -7.22 -2.75 5.37
C THR A 83 -7.92 -2.72 4.02
N ILE A 84 -7.18 -2.47 2.96
CA ILE A 84 -7.65 -2.45 1.58
C ILE A 84 -6.83 -3.51 0.84
N VAL A 85 -7.50 -4.39 0.09
CA VAL A 85 -6.86 -5.43 -0.71
C VAL A 85 -7.30 -5.26 -2.15
N GLN A 86 -6.33 -5.21 -3.05
CA GLN A 86 -6.55 -5.20 -4.49
C GLN A 86 -5.77 -6.36 -5.10
N LYS A 87 -6.46 -7.14 -5.93
CA LYS A 87 -5.85 -8.25 -6.66
C LYS A 87 -5.84 -7.94 -8.15
N TYR A 88 -4.74 -8.29 -8.79
CA TYR A 88 -4.56 -8.20 -10.24
C TYR A 88 -4.17 -9.57 -10.77
N LYS A 89 -4.77 -9.98 -11.88
CA LYS A 89 -4.36 -11.16 -12.62
C LYS A 89 -3.37 -10.71 -13.69
N LEU A 90 -2.15 -11.23 -13.61
CA LEU A 90 -1.05 -10.89 -14.51
C LEU A 90 -0.59 -12.14 -15.24
N THR A 91 0.06 -11.96 -16.39
CA THR A 91 0.89 -12.98 -17.03
C THR A 91 2.22 -12.35 -17.44
N SER A 92 3.30 -13.12 -17.44
CA SER A 92 4.54 -12.66 -18.05
C SER A 92 4.59 -13.01 -19.53
N PHE A 93 5.32 -12.20 -20.30
CA PHE A 93 5.62 -12.44 -21.70
C PHE A 93 7.11 -12.18 -21.95
N ASP A 94 7.63 -12.80 -23.01
CA ASP A 94 8.97 -12.52 -23.53
C ASP A 94 8.80 -11.81 -24.87
N SER A 95 9.42 -10.64 -25.02
CA SER A 95 9.24 -9.79 -26.21
C SER A 95 9.98 -10.33 -27.44
N GLY A 96 10.90 -11.28 -27.26
CA GLY A 96 11.66 -11.92 -28.35
C GLY A 96 12.71 -11.01 -28.99
#